data_AF-A0A3S0AWA2-F1
#
_entry.id   AF-A0A3S0AWA2-F1
#
_cell.length_a   1.000
_cell.length_b   1.000
_cell.length_c   1.000
_cell.angle_alpha   90.00
_cell.angle_beta   90.00
_cell.angle_gamma   90.00
#
_symmetry.space_group_name_H-M   'P 1'
#
loop_
_entity.id
_entity.type
_entity.pdbx_description
1 polymer ?
#
loop_
_entity_poly.entity_id
_entity_poly.type
_entity_poly.pdbx_seq_one_letter_code
_entity_poly.pdbx_strand_id
1 'polypeptide(L)'
;MSKTQTLGYEHWYEMYLLKDQLEAESWKGIVIGLSQYIGFLKTWRLIVAIEKNTIRYYIGTNKDVGTLSNNLEGVVLRPVDHKEVRLPKQYSSQRFIQYVTGGTFLDLKEKYQVKRSIELEYIDLVIRTINVEKAHVKAGLYFKNKAGAYSVARKTILTIPNNQLAVDFITNTKYMRKKQPKYLDIQKALHIMQSDNVNAVFEVDTFPFRPTNYFLPLTAYDFEKHSFIIGASGSGKSKLISLIIDRLSKSGGLQQNYRVVVIDPHASLEHDLAAIPKTKIVSFKGEDEATELFGGAGTDVSAATELTGTLFKSLLGDQFNPKLERTLRYCLYVLMTAQAMSLSNLKRFVDDLEYRNKVLNHVKEHVPDNIIGFFGGDFNEMRTKYYNEALVPIITLVDEMQMQPSLAKTGDEGASLSKLVNNNFLTVFSLNKVSMGEKVVKTVAGLLIQQIFLLAQARAFNEKVLLIIDEVSVVQNPALASILAEARKYNPGATFPDRQVGAVKPR
;
A
#
# COMPACT_ATOMS: atom_id res chain seq x y z
N MET A 1 -32.66 -21.23 -15.65
CA MET A 1 -32.31 -19.82 -15.88
C MET A 1 -33.52 -18.93 -15.59
N SER A 2 -33.61 -18.34 -14.39
CA SER A 2 -34.77 -17.49 -14.05
C SER A 2 -34.61 -16.11 -14.68
N LYS A 3 -35.55 -15.72 -15.54
CA LYS A 3 -35.67 -14.35 -16.06
C LYS A 3 -35.70 -13.36 -14.89
N THR A 4 -34.61 -12.61 -14.72
CA THR A 4 -34.48 -11.54 -13.73
C THR A 4 -35.51 -10.47 -14.07
N GLN A 5 -36.49 -10.22 -13.19
CA GLN A 5 -37.42 -9.09 -13.35
C GLN A 5 -36.62 -7.79 -13.22
N THR A 6 -36.23 -7.20 -14.34
CA THR A 6 -35.81 -5.80 -14.40
C THR A 6 -36.97 -4.98 -13.85
N LEU A 7 -36.73 -4.20 -12.79
CA LEU A 7 -37.75 -3.41 -12.08
C LEU A 7 -38.33 -2.25 -12.93
N GLY A 8 -38.13 -2.26 -14.25
CA GLY A 8 -38.77 -1.41 -15.25
C GLY A 8 -38.10 -0.07 -15.53
N TYR A 9 -36.84 0.12 -15.08
CA TYR A 9 -36.11 1.38 -15.21
C TYR A 9 -34.73 1.17 -15.82
N GLU A 10 -34.30 2.11 -16.67
CA GLU A 10 -33.01 2.08 -17.40
C GLU A 10 -31.81 2.41 -16.50
N HIS A 11 -31.95 3.38 -15.60
CA HIS A 11 -30.88 3.83 -14.72
C HIS A 11 -31.21 3.59 -13.24
N TRP A 12 -30.23 3.08 -12.50
CA TRP A 12 -30.32 2.84 -11.05
C TRP A 12 -29.22 3.55 -10.29
N TYR A 13 -29.57 4.15 -9.16
CA TYR A 13 -28.64 4.83 -8.27
C TYR A 13 -28.89 4.43 -6.82
N GLU A 14 -27.82 4.23 -6.05
CA GLU A 14 -27.87 4.23 -4.58
C GLU A 14 -27.70 5.67 -4.09
N MET A 15 -28.66 6.14 -3.28
CA MET A 15 -28.66 7.48 -2.71
C MET A 15 -28.06 7.46 -1.30
N TYR A 16 -26.97 8.21 -1.13
CA TYR A 16 -26.29 8.41 0.14
C TYR A 16 -26.79 9.71 0.77
N LEU A 17 -27.30 9.63 1.99
CA LEU A 17 -27.61 10.81 2.80
C LEU A 17 -26.30 11.46 3.25
N LEU A 18 -26.19 12.78 3.26
CA LEU A 18 -25.01 13.52 3.74
C LEU A 18 -25.16 13.97 5.22
N LYS A 19 -26.38 14.28 5.64
CA LYS A 19 -26.74 14.67 7.02
C LYS A 19 -27.22 13.45 7.82
N ASP A 20 -27.01 13.45 9.14
CA ASP A 20 -27.54 12.41 10.05
C ASP A 20 -29.02 12.65 10.43
N GLN A 21 -29.57 13.81 10.04
CA GLN A 21 -30.97 14.16 10.18
C GLN A 21 -31.48 14.68 8.83
N LEU A 22 -32.57 14.09 8.35
CA LEU A 22 -33.33 14.58 7.21
C LEU A 22 -34.80 14.67 7.60
N GLU A 23 -35.28 15.90 7.72
CA GLU A 23 -36.67 16.22 8.03
C GLU A 23 -37.57 16.11 6.79
N ALA A 24 -38.89 16.21 7.01
CA ALA A 24 -39.89 16.14 5.95
C ALA A 24 -39.65 17.19 4.84
N GLU A 25 -39.26 18.42 5.19
CA GLU A 25 -38.96 19.48 4.20
C GLU A 25 -37.72 19.16 3.35
N SER A 26 -36.68 18.55 3.95
CA SER A 26 -35.50 18.10 3.18
C SER A 26 -35.89 17.01 2.15
N TRP A 27 -36.70 16.04 2.57
CA TRP A 27 -37.23 15.00 1.68
C TRP A 27 -38.12 15.56 0.56
N LYS A 28 -38.93 16.57 0.88
CA LYS A 28 -39.74 17.29 -0.10
C LYS A 28 -38.85 17.91 -1.18
N GLY A 29 -37.79 18.61 -0.79
CA GLY A 29 -36.79 19.16 -1.71
C GLY A 29 -36.17 18.11 -2.62
N ILE A 30 -35.74 16.97 -2.07
CA ILE A 30 -35.13 15.86 -2.83
C ILE A 30 -36.12 15.28 -3.86
N VAL A 31 -37.34 14.94 -3.44
CA VAL A 31 -38.36 14.35 -4.33
C VAL A 31 -38.74 15.31 -5.45
N ILE A 32 -38.89 16.59 -5.15
CA ILE A 32 -39.23 17.62 -6.14
C ILE A 32 -38.07 17.84 -7.10
N GLY A 33 -36.83 17.97 -6.60
CA GLY A 33 -35.64 18.15 -7.43
C GLY A 33 -35.45 16.99 -8.42
N LEU A 34 -35.59 15.75 -7.96
CA LEU A 34 -35.59 14.57 -8.83
C LEU A 34 -36.73 14.64 -9.86
N SER A 35 -37.94 14.97 -9.41
CA SER A 35 -39.11 15.03 -10.28
C SER A 35 -39.05 16.12 -11.33
N GLN A 36 -38.46 17.28 -11.02
CA GLN A 36 -38.26 18.38 -11.97
C GLN A 36 -37.36 17.95 -13.11
N TYR A 37 -36.26 17.25 -12.81
CA TYR A 37 -35.32 16.79 -13.82
C TYR A 37 -35.87 15.60 -14.64
N ILE A 38 -36.48 14.63 -13.98
CA ILE A 38 -37.13 13.49 -14.66
C ILE A 38 -38.28 13.99 -15.55
N GLY A 39 -39.01 14.98 -15.04
CA GLY A 39 -40.19 15.60 -15.63
C GLY A 39 -41.44 15.26 -14.83
N PHE A 40 -42.25 16.26 -14.51
CA PHE A 40 -43.57 16.05 -13.90
C PHE A 40 -44.42 15.10 -14.76
N LEU A 41 -45.31 14.35 -14.11
CA LEU A 41 -46.15 13.28 -14.68
C LEU A 41 -45.39 12.03 -15.16
N LYS A 42 -44.05 12.02 -15.19
CA LYS A 42 -43.28 10.79 -15.39
C LYS A 42 -43.18 10.02 -14.09
N THR A 43 -43.15 8.69 -14.21
CA THR A 43 -43.00 7.79 -13.07
C THR A 43 -41.53 7.52 -12.80
N TRP A 44 -41.15 7.50 -11.54
CA TRP A 44 -39.85 7.02 -11.08
C TRP A 44 -40.03 6.23 -9.79
N ARG A 45 -38.98 5.55 -9.35
CA ARG A 45 -39.05 4.60 -8.24
C ARG A 45 -38.05 4.93 -7.15
N LEU A 46 -38.51 4.89 -5.91
CA LEU A 46 -37.69 4.98 -4.70
C LEU A 46 -37.87 3.71 -3.90
N ILE A 47 -36.79 3.00 -3.65
CA ILE A 47 -36.76 1.81 -2.79
C ILE A 47 -35.99 2.15 -1.53
N VAL A 48 -36.61 1.97 -0.37
CA VAL A 48 -35.94 2.03 0.93
C VAL A 48 -35.73 0.59 1.39
N ALA A 49 -34.47 0.20 1.59
CA ALA A 49 -34.08 -1.08 2.14
C ALA A 49 -33.54 -0.90 3.56
N ILE A 50 -34.05 -1.67 4.51
CA ILE A 50 -33.68 -1.65 5.93
C ILE A 50 -33.03 -3.01 6.25
N GLU A 51 -31.73 -3.10 5.98
CA GLU A 51 -30.94 -4.33 6.11
C GLU A 51 -30.18 -4.32 7.44
N LYS A 52 -30.52 -5.20 8.38
CA LYS A 52 -29.81 -5.33 9.68
C LYS A 52 -29.58 -3.96 10.38
N ASN A 53 -30.61 -3.11 10.36
CA ASN A 53 -30.64 -1.73 10.86
C ASN A 53 -29.92 -0.66 10.02
N THR A 54 -29.32 -1.03 8.89
CA THR A 54 -28.78 -0.04 7.94
C THR A 54 -29.87 0.36 6.95
N ILE A 55 -30.12 1.66 6.82
CA ILE A 55 -31.07 2.21 5.84
C ILE A 55 -30.31 2.57 4.57
N ARG A 56 -30.79 2.04 3.44
CA ARG A 56 -30.27 2.26 2.09
C ARG A 56 -31.40 2.73 1.19
N TYR A 57 -31.09 3.63 0.27
CA TYR A 57 -32.06 4.20 -0.66
C TYR A 57 -31.61 3.92 -2.09
N TYR A 58 -32.53 3.43 -2.92
CA TYR A 58 -32.26 3.21 -4.34
C TYR A 58 -33.28 3.94 -5.20
N ILE A 59 -32.81 4.53 -6.27
CA ILE A 59 -33.61 5.34 -7.19
C ILE A 59 -33.55 4.70 -8.58
N GLY A 60 -34.72 4.39 -9.13
CA GLY A 60 -34.89 3.87 -10.49
C GLY A 60 -35.54 4.93 -11.39
N THR A 61 -34.91 5.24 -12.51
CA THR A 61 -35.33 6.31 -13.45
C THR A 61 -35.12 5.90 -14.92
N ASN A 62 -35.85 6.55 -15.83
CA ASN A 62 -35.69 6.40 -17.29
C ASN A 62 -34.94 7.58 -17.93
N LYS A 63 -34.26 8.38 -17.10
CA LYS A 63 -33.39 9.46 -17.50
C LYS A 63 -32.17 9.44 -16.59
N ASP A 64 -31.00 9.72 -17.13
CA ASP A 64 -29.77 9.76 -16.33
C ASP A 64 -29.80 10.95 -15.36
N VAL A 65 -30.03 10.66 -14.08
CA VAL A 65 -30.03 11.63 -12.97
C VAL A 65 -28.66 11.73 -12.28
N GLY A 66 -27.62 11.05 -12.78
CA GLY A 66 -26.29 11.04 -12.16
C GLY A 66 -25.61 12.40 -12.17
N THR A 67 -25.99 13.29 -13.07
CA THR A 67 -25.47 14.67 -13.19
C THR A 67 -26.09 15.66 -12.20
N LEU A 68 -27.13 15.26 -11.45
CA LEU A 68 -27.85 16.12 -10.51
C LEU A 68 -27.12 16.41 -9.19
N SER A 69 -25.86 16.00 -9.03
CA SER A 69 -25.11 16.09 -7.77
C SER A 69 -25.09 17.50 -7.15
N ASN A 70 -25.26 18.56 -7.95
CA ASN A 70 -25.25 19.94 -7.48
C ASN A 70 -26.63 20.46 -7.02
N ASN A 71 -27.73 19.79 -7.34
CA ASN A 71 -29.10 20.31 -7.13
C ASN A 71 -29.90 19.56 -6.04
N LEU A 72 -29.36 18.47 -5.47
CA LEU A 72 -30.02 17.72 -4.41
C LEU A 72 -29.34 18.00 -3.06
N GLU A 73 -29.84 18.98 -2.32
CA GLU A 73 -29.26 19.34 -1.04
C GLU A 73 -29.32 18.16 -0.05
N GLY A 74 -28.18 17.81 0.53
CA GLY A 74 -28.11 16.79 1.59
C GLY A 74 -28.05 15.33 1.10
N VAL A 75 -27.97 15.06 -0.21
CA VAL A 75 -27.82 13.70 -0.75
C VAL A 75 -26.86 13.63 -1.95
N VAL A 76 -26.29 12.45 -2.18
CA VAL A 76 -25.47 12.15 -3.37
C VAL A 76 -25.92 10.83 -4.00
N LEU A 77 -25.94 10.77 -5.33
CA LEU A 77 -26.35 9.59 -6.10
C LEU A 77 -25.14 8.85 -6.65
N ARG A 78 -25.01 7.56 -6.32
CA ARG A 78 -24.01 6.64 -6.89
C ARG A 78 -24.69 5.73 -7.90
N PRO A 79 -24.27 5.67 -9.17
CA PRO A 79 -24.80 4.67 -10.10
C PRO A 79 -24.56 3.24 -9.59
N VAL A 80 -25.55 2.36 -9.75
CA VAL A 80 -25.45 0.95 -9.36
C VAL A 80 -26.02 0.04 -10.44
N ASP A 81 -25.51 -1.20 -10.53
CA ASP A 81 -26.06 -2.20 -11.43
C ASP A 81 -27.47 -2.61 -10.95
N HIS A 82 -28.43 -2.69 -11.87
CA HIS A 82 -29.78 -3.21 -11.62
C HIS A 82 -29.81 -4.56 -10.88
N LYS A 83 -28.74 -5.37 -10.99
CA LYS A 83 -28.62 -6.65 -10.28
C LYS A 83 -28.49 -6.50 -8.77
N GLU A 84 -27.97 -5.37 -8.28
CA GLU A 84 -27.82 -5.08 -6.85
C GLU A 84 -29.15 -4.68 -6.21
N VAL A 85 -30.06 -4.10 -7.00
CA VAL A 85 -31.36 -3.65 -6.51
C VAL A 85 -32.41 -4.74 -6.69
N ARG A 86 -32.67 -5.52 -5.63
CA ARG A 86 -33.65 -6.61 -5.66
C ARG A 86 -34.73 -6.44 -4.60
N LEU A 87 -35.98 -6.58 -5.02
CA LEU A 87 -37.09 -6.76 -4.11
C LEU A 87 -37.35 -8.26 -3.88
N PRO A 88 -37.72 -8.66 -2.65
CA PRO A 88 -38.01 -10.06 -2.37
C PRO A 88 -39.29 -10.52 -3.06
N LYS A 89 -39.38 -11.84 -3.35
CA LYS A 89 -40.58 -12.43 -3.92
C LYS A 89 -41.73 -12.40 -2.92
N GLN A 90 -42.89 -11.91 -3.36
CA GLN A 90 -44.10 -11.91 -2.55
C GLN A 90 -44.61 -13.34 -2.37
N TYR A 91 -44.79 -13.77 -1.12
CA TYR A 91 -45.43 -15.03 -0.77
C TYR A 91 -46.91 -14.85 -0.41
N SER A 92 -47.26 -13.76 0.27
CA SER A 92 -48.64 -13.48 0.69
C SER A 92 -48.98 -11.99 0.63
N SER A 93 -50.29 -11.65 0.66
CA SER A 93 -50.75 -10.26 0.76
C SER A 93 -50.96 -9.87 2.21
N GLN A 94 -50.46 -8.70 2.60
CA GLN A 94 -50.67 -8.15 3.93
C GLN A 94 -51.76 -7.08 3.89
N ARG A 95 -52.84 -7.28 4.65
CA ARG A 95 -53.99 -6.36 4.72
C ARG A 95 -54.04 -5.62 6.06
N PHE A 96 -54.80 -4.52 6.09
CA PHE A 96 -55.06 -3.70 7.28
C PHE A 96 -53.79 -3.14 7.97
N ILE A 97 -52.81 -2.73 7.16
CA ILE A 97 -51.68 -1.96 7.68
C ILE A 97 -52.12 -0.53 7.96
N GLN A 98 -51.94 -0.05 9.19
CA GLN A 98 -52.26 1.32 9.60
C GLN A 98 -50.97 2.08 9.89
N TYR A 99 -50.80 3.22 9.22
CA TYR A 99 -49.69 4.14 9.50
C TYR A 99 -49.77 4.63 10.94
N VAL A 100 -48.62 4.99 11.51
CA VAL A 100 -48.56 5.76 12.75
C VAL A 100 -48.90 7.20 12.39
N THR A 101 -49.88 7.80 13.06
CA THR A 101 -50.29 9.19 12.79
C THR A 101 -49.10 10.11 13.06
N GLY A 102 -48.68 10.88 12.06
CA GLY A 102 -47.48 11.72 12.15
C GLY A 102 -46.14 10.96 12.20
N GLY A 103 -46.15 9.63 12.07
CA GLY A 103 -44.94 8.81 12.16
C GLY A 103 -44.27 8.50 10.81
N THR A 104 -43.05 8.00 10.93
CA THR A 104 -42.14 7.56 9.87
C THR A 104 -42.38 6.11 9.45
N PHE A 105 -41.69 5.66 8.39
CA PHE A 105 -41.62 4.24 8.06
C PHE A 105 -40.88 3.40 9.12
N LEU A 106 -39.98 4.01 9.89
CA LEU A 106 -39.30 3.33 11.00
C LEU A 106 -40.26 3.06 12.15
N ASP A 107 -41.13 4.03 12.47
CA ASP A 107 -42.20 3.83 13.46
C ASP A 107 -43.17 2.73 13.02
N LEU A 108 -43.43 2.62 11.71
CA LEU A 108 -44.22 1.54 11.14
C LEU A 108 -43.53 0.17 11.28
N LYS A 109 -42.22 0.11 11.03
CA LYS A 109 -41.41 -1.10 11.23
C LYS A 109 -41.53 -1.57 12.68
N GLU A 110 -41.33 -0.66 13.63
CA GLU A 110 -41.34 -0.98 15.07
C GLU A 110 -42.72 -1.41 15.56
N LYS A 111 -43.78 -0.69 15.17
CA LYS A 111 -45.17 -1.05 15.48
C LYS A 111 -45.51 -2.47 15.06
N TYR A 112 -45.13 -2.90 13.86
CA TYR A 112 -45.48 -4.23 13.34
C TYR A 112 -44.51 -5.33 13.78
N GLN A 113 -43.27 -4.98 14.11
CA GLN A 113 -42.33 -5.86 14.79
C GLN A 113 -42.92 -6.28 16.15
N VAL A 114 -43.44 -5.34 16.93
CA VAL A 114 -44.08 -5.62 18.23
C VAL A 114 -45.46 -6.27 18.06
N LYS A 115 -46.34 -5.69 17.24
CA LYS A 115 -47.75 -6.12 17.15
C LYS A 115 -47.94 -7.47 16.46
N ARG A 116 -47.11 -7.81 15.46
CA ARG A 116 -47.31 -8.98 14.60
C ARG A 116 -46.08 -9.86 14.45
N SER A 117 -44.97 -9.57 15.14
CA SER A 117 -43.71 -10.31 14.98
C SER A 117 -43.24 -10.41 13.52
N ILE A 118 -43.48 -9.36 12.73
CA ILE A 118 -43.03 -9.24 11.34
C ILE A 118 -42.18 -7.99 11.17
N GLU A 119 -41.18 -8.05 10.31
CA GLU A 119 -40.20 -6.99 10.14
C GLU A 119 -40.33 -6.33 8.78
N LEU A 120 -40.56 -5.01 8.74
CA LEU A 120 -40.50 -4.23 7.50
C LEU A 120 -39.04 -4.13 7.05
N GLU A 121 -38.70 -4.71 5.90
CA GLU A 121 -37.35 -4.69 5.33
C GLU A 121 -37.27 -3.87 4.04
N TYR A 122 -38.32 -3.83 3.21
CA TYR A 122 -38.33 -3.05 1.97
C TYR A 122 -39.59 -2.21 1.82
N ILE A 123 -39.41 -1.00 1.32
CA ILE A 123 -40.47 -0.05 0.99
C ILE A 123 -40.25 0.37 -0.45
N ASP A 124 -41.20 -0.01 -1.30
CA ASP A 124 -41.16 0.23 -2.73
C ASP A 124 -42.15 1.34 -3.10
N LEU A 125 -41.65 2.50 -3.52
CA LEU A 125 -42.47 3.66 -3.86
C LEU A 125 -42.34 3.94 -5.36
N VAL A 126 -43.41 3.75 -6.11
CA VAL A 126 -43.51 4.24 -7.49
C VAL A 126 -44.21 5.58 -7.47
N ILE A 127 -43.46 6.64 -7.75
CA ILE A 127 -43.84 8.04 -7.57
C ILE A 127 -44.14 8.65 -8.93
N ARG A 128 -45.31 9.29 -9.06
CA ARG A 128 -45.68 10.16 -10.18
C ARG A 128 -46.09 11.51 -9.62
N THR A 129 -45.21 12.49 -9.70
CA THR A 129 -45.49 13.85 -9.24
C THR A 129 -46.38 14.58 -10.23
N ILE A 130 -47.38 15.28 -9.72
CA ILE A 130 -48.32 16.08 -10.52
C ILE A 130 -47.91 17.54 -10.44
N ASN A 131 -47.65 18.02 -9.23
CA ASN A 131 -47.07 19.33 -8.95
C ASN A 131 -46.23 19.25 -7.66
N VAL A 132 -45.88 20.41 -7.09
CA VAL A 132 -45.05 20.55 -5.88
C VAL A 132 -45.69 19.91 -4.64
N GLU A 133 -47.02 19.77 -4.59
CA GLU A 133 -47.76 19.29 -3.42
C GLU A 133 -48.43 17.92 -3.63
N LYS A 134 -48.87 17.63 -4.86
CA LYS A 134 -49.65 16.45 -5.23
C LYS A 134 -48.78 15.45 -5.98
N ALA A 135 -48.84 14.20 -5.55
CA ALA A 135 -48.16 13.10 -6.20
C ALA A 135 -48.97 11.82 -6.07
N HIS A 136 -49.08 11.05 -7.14
CA HIS A 136 -49.66 9.72 -7.09
C HIS A 136 -48.56 8.70 -6.80
N VAL A 137 -48.54 8.17 -5.58
CA VAL A 137 -47.53 7.21 -5.11
C VAL A 137 -48.16 5.84 -4.88
N LYS A 138 -47.66 4.82 -5.58
CA LYS A 138 -47.97 3.41 -5.27
C LYS A 138 -46.90 2.88 -4.34
N ALA A 139 -47.28 2.53 -3.12
CA ALA A 139 -46.39 2.01 -2.09
C ALA A 139 -46.57 0.50 -1.90
N GLY A 140 -45.48 -0.27 -1.95
CA GLY A 140 -45.39 -1.67 -1.58
C GLY A 140 -44.53 -1.84 -0.33
N LEU A 141 -45.12 -2.32 0.76
CA LEU A 141 -44.43 -2.53 2.04
C LEU A 141 -44.18 -4.03 2.23
N TYR A 142 -42.91 -4.44 2.26
CA TYR A 142 -42.48 -5.83 2.33
C TYR A 142 -42.10 -6.20 3.77
N PHE A 143 -42.93 -7.05 4.38
CA PHE A 143 -42.73 -7.55 5.74
C PHE A 143 -42.23 -8.99 5.71
N LYS A 144 -41.12 -9.25 6.38
CA LYS A 144 -40.54 -10.57 6.57
C LYS A 144 -41.05 -11.19 7.87
N ASN A 145 -41.45 -12.45 7.81
CA ASN A 145 -41.79 -13.23 9.00
C ASN A 145 -40.57 -14.01 9.54
N LYS A 146 -40.73 -14.68 10.69
CA LYS A 146 -39.67 -15.51 11.30
C LYS A 146 -39.18 -16.65 10.39
N ALA A 147 -40.02 -17.13 9.47
CA ALA A 147 -39.68 -18.18 8.50
C ALA A 147 -38.97 -17.64 7.24
N GLY A 148 -38.71 -16.33 7.16
CA GLY A 148 -38.04 -15.69 6.02
C GLY A 148 -38.95 -15.43 4.80
N ALA A 149 -40.26 -15.70 4.89
CA ALA A 149 -41.21 -15.42 3.83
C ALA A 149 -41.70 -13.96 3.88
N TYR A 150 -41.92 -13.37 2.71
CA TYR A 150 -42.32 -11.96 2.58
C TYR A 150 -43.82 -11.81 2.29
N SER A 151 -44.47 -10.97 3.08
CA SER A 151 -45.84 -10.50 2.89
C SER A 151 -45.84 -9.04 2.44
N VAL A 152 -46.68 -8.67 1.47
CA VAL A 152 -46.66 -7.32 0.88
C VAL A 152 -47.97 -6.59 1.11
N ALA A 153 -47.92 -5.40 1.69
CA ALA A 153 -49.04 -4.47 1.77
C ALA A 153 -48.93 -3.42 0.68
N ARG A 154 -49.97 -3.27 -0.14
CA ARG A 154 -50.03 -2.26 -1.20
C ARG A 154 -50.92 -1.11 -0.78
N LYS A 155 -50.47 0.12 -1.02
CA LYS A 155 -51.22 1.36 -0.74
C LYS A 155 -51.04 2.37 -1.86
N THR A 156 -52.03 3.24 -2.00
CA THR A 156 -51.95 4.42 -2.85
C THR A 156 -51.97 5.65 -1.96
N ILE A 157 -51.02 6.55 -2.17
CA ILE A 157 -50.88 7.83 -1.46
C ILE A 157 -50.98 8.93 -2.51
N LEU A 158 -51.78 9.97 -2.25
CA LEU A 158 -52.04 11.08 -3.20
C LEU A 158 -51.18 12.32 -2.92
N THR A 159 -50.27 12.22 -1.95
CA THR A 159 -49.30 13.24 -1.57
C THR A 159 -47.89 12.62 -1.54
N ILE A 160 -46.87 13.47 -1.52
CA ILE A 160 -45.50 13.02 -1.33
C ILE A 160 -45.33 12.54 0.12
N PRO A 161 -44.82 11.31 0.37
CA PRO A 161 -44.68 10.74 1.71
C PRO A 161 -43.48 11.31 2.49
N ASN A 162 -43.34 12.64 2.52
CA ASN A 162 -42.20 13.36 3.13
C ASN A 162 -42.00 12.99 4.60
N ASN A 163 -43.08 13.01 5.38
CA ASN A 163 -43.04 12.70 6.80
C ASN A 163 -42.75 11.22 7.06
N GLN A 164 -43.20 10.33 6.17
CA GLN A 164 -42.92 8.90 6.28
C GLN A 164 -41.45 8.58 5.96
N LEU A 165 -40.83 9.35 5.06
CA LEU A 165 -39.42 9.21 4.66
C LEU A 165 -38.43 9.86 5.64
N ALA A 166 -38.88 10.80 6.47
CA ALA A 166 -38.03 11.48 7.44
C ALA A 166 -37.26 10.50 8.33
N VAL A 167 -35.98 10.82 8.58
CA VAL A 167 -35.07 9.99 9.37
C VAL A 167 -34.22 10.85 10.29
N ASP A 168 -34.01 10.36 11.51
CA ASP A 168 -33.14 10.96 12.50
C ASP A 168 -32.28 9.86 13.15
N PHE A 169 -31.03 9.77 12.69
CA PHE A 169 -30.07 8.78 13.20
C PHE A 169 -29.41 9.21 14.51
N ILE A 170 -29.61 10.46 14.94
CA ILE A 170 -29.06 11.00 16.18
C ILE A 170 -29.96 10.58 17.34
N THR A 171 -31.27 10.80 17.21
CA THR A 171 -32.24 10.40 18.23
C THR A 171 -32.54 8.89 18.18
N ASN A 172 -32.56 8.30 16.99
CA ASN A 172 -32.79 6.86 16.81
C ASN A 172 -31.49 6.10 16.54
N THR A 173 -30.73 5.84 17.61
CA THR A 173 -29.44 5.12 17.56
C THR A 173 -29.55 3.66 17.12
N LYS A 174 -30.76 3.10 17.05
CA LYS A 174 -31.01 1.74 16.57
C LYS A 174 -30.69 1.60 15.08
N TYR A 175 -30.86 2.66 14.29
CA TYR A 175 -30.63 2.64 12.85
C TYR A 175 -29.35 3.41 12.48
N MET A 176 -28.74 2.99 11.38
CA MET A 176 -27.58 3.67 10.81
C MET A 176 -27.82 3.95 9.33
N ARG A 177 -27.33 5.10 8.83
CA ARG A 177 -27.20 5.31 7.39
C ARG A 177 -25.92 4.66 6.87
N LYS A 178 -25.97 4.21 5.62
CA LYS A 178 -24.74 3.93 4.87
C LYS A 178 -24.00 5.26 4.67
N LYS A 179 -22.87 5.44 5.36
CA LYS A 179 -22.02 6.63 5.17
C LYS A 179 -21.30 6.53 3.84
N GLN A 180 -21.09 7.68 3.21
CA GLN A 180 -20.16 7.80 2.12
C GLN A 180 -18.76 7.35 2.59
N PRO A 181 -18.03 6.55 1.79
CA PRO A 181 -16.67 6.20 2.15
C PRO A 181 -15.83 7.49 2.21
N LYS A 182 -15.08 7.67 3.29
CA LYS A 182 -14.12 8.78 3.41
C LYS A 182 -12.90 8.42 2.58
N TYR A 183 -12.90 8.78 1.30
CA TYR A 183 -11.69 8.67 0.47
C TYR A 183 -10.71 9.78 0.80
N LEU A 184 -9.43 9.54 0.44
CA LEU A 184 -8.44 10.60 0.24
C LEU A 184 -9.08 11.72 -0.61
N ASP A 185 -8.64 12.97 -0.45
CA ASP A 185 -9.03 14.09 -1.31
C ASP A 185 -8.61 13.81 -2.76
N ILE A 186 -9.43 13.04 -3.48
CA ILE A 186 -9.08 12.46 -4.76
C ILE A 186 -8.94 13.54 -5.82
N GLN A 187 -9.54 14.72 -5.60
CA GLN A 187 -9.39 15.87 -6.48
C GLN A 187 -7.91 16.20 -6.71
N LYS A 188 -7.07 16.05 -5.69
CA LYS A 188 -5.62 16.25 -5.79
C LYS A 188 -4.92 15.20 -6.64
N ALA A 189 -5.51 14.03 -6.83
CA ALA A 189 -4.93 12.92 -7.58
C ALA A 189 -5.66 12.62 -8.91
N LEU A 190 -6.79 13.27 -9.22
CA LEU A 190 -7.54 13.03 -10.46
C LEU A 190 -6.69 13.25 -11.72
N HIS A 191 -5.71 14.15 -11.68
CA HIS A 191 -4.85 14.48 -12.82
C HIS A 191 -3.89 13.35 -13.24
N ILE A 192 -3.63 12.37 -12.36
CA ILE A 192 -2.81 11.18 -12.67
C ILE A 192 -3.67 9.94 -12.98
N MET A 193 -4.99 10.07 -12.96
CA MET A 193 -5.91 8.95 -13.20
C MET A 193 -6.51 9.02 -14.62
N GLN A 194 -6.88 7.86 -15.14
CA GLN A 194 -7.50 7.70 -16.46
C GLN A 194 -8.88 7.05 -16.34
N SER A 195 -9.76 7.29 -17.30
CA SER A 195 -11.10 6.71 -17.34
C SER A 195 -11.12 5.27 -17.86
N ASP A 196 -10.11 4.88 -18.63
CA ASP A 196 -9.96 3.52 -19.15
C ASP A 196 -9.00 2.69 -18.30
N ASN A 197 -9.10 1.37 -18.44
CA ASN A 197 -8.29 0.42 -17.66
C ASN A 197 -6.99 0.01 -18.35
N VAL A 198 -6.56 0.71 -19.41
CA VAL A 198 -5.37 0.33 -20.17
C VAL A 198 -4.13 0.50 -19.30
N ASN A 199 -3.39 -0.59 -19.08
CA ASN A 199 -2.20 -0.61 -18.22
C ASN A 199 -2.44 -0.11 -16.77
N ALA A 200 -3.69 -0.13 -16.31
CA ALA A 200 -4.13 0.29 -14.97
C ALA A 200 -3.68 -0.67 -13.86
N VAL A 201 -2.86 -0.19 -12.91
CA VAL A 201 -2.44 -1.00 -11.75
C VAL A 201 -3.51 -1.02 -10.66
N PHE A 202 -4.19 0.11 -10.47
CA PHE A 202 -5.27 0.22 -9.51
C PHE A 202 -6.54 0.71 -10.17
N GLU A 203 -7.67 0.15 -9.73
CA GLU A 203 -8.98 0.75 -9.88
C GLU A 203 -9.27 1.56 -8.62
N VAL A 204 -9.73 2.79 -8.81
CA VAL A 204 -9.96 3.76 -7.74
C VAL A 204 -11.42 4.16 -7.76
N ASP A 205 -12.09 3.95 -6.62
CA ASP A 205 -13.43 4.47 -6.40
C ASP A 205 -13.34 5.99 -6.21
N THR A 206 -13.88 6.71 -7.18
CA THR A 206 -13.84 8.17 -7.26
C THR A 206 -15.10 8.82 -6.72
N PHE A 207 -16.05 8.04 -6.22
CA PHE A 207 -17.27 8.56 -5.64
C PHE A 207 -16.96 9.41 -4.40
N PRO A 208 -17.50 10.63 -4.26
CA PRO A 208 -18.58 11.27 -5.03
C PRO A 208 -18.15 12.11 -6.22
N PHE A 209 -16.85 12.30 -6.41
CA PHE A 209 -16.32 13.31 -7.33
C PHE A 209 -16.55 12.94 -8.79
N ARG A 210 -16.58 11.64 -9.10
CA ARG A 210 -16.99 11.12 -10.41
C ARG A 210 -17.98 9.95 -10.21
N PRO A 211 -18.89 9.73 -11.18
CA PRO A 211 -19.89 8.67 -11.12
C PRO A 211 -19.31 7.28 -11.45
N THR A 212 -18.14 7.23 -12.08
CA THR A 212 -17.47 5.99 -12.52
C THR A 212 -16.10 5.88 -11.88
N ASN A 213 -15.67 4.66 -11.59
CA ASN A 213 -14.32 4.39 -11.13
C ASN A 213 -13.30 4.89 -12.17
N TYR A 214 -12.17 5.36 -11.68
CA TYR A 214 -11.02 5.72 -12.52
C TYR A 214 -9.89 4.77 -12.22
N PHE A 215 -8.88 4.78 -13.08
CA PHE A 215 -7.78 3.85 -13.02
C PHE A 215 -6.46 4.61 -12.89
N LEU A 216 -5.53 4.05 -12.13
CA LEU A 216 -4.17 4.57 -12.01
C LEU A 216 -3.23 3.74 -12.90
N PRO A 217 -2.84 4.24 -14.08
CA PRO A 217 -1.87 3.57 -14.92
C PRO A 217 -0.48 3.67 -14.32
N LEU A 218 0.37 2.69 -14.63
CA LEU A 218 1.74 2.66 -14.10
C LEU A 218 2.60 3.82 -14.59
N THR A 219 2.35 4.31 -15.79
CA THR A 219 3.08 5.41 -16.41
C THR A 219 2.83 6.76 -15.74
N ALA A 220 1.67 6.92 -15.09
CA ALA A 220 1.36 8.11 -14.30
C ALA A 220 1.83 7.98 -12.84
N TYR A 221 2.33 6.80 -12.45
CA TYR A 221 2.83 6.58 -11.10
C TYR A 221 4.23 7.15 -10.95
N ASP A 222 4.37 8.06 -10.00
CA ASP A 222 5.62 8.71 -9.67
C ASP A 222 6.45 7.85 -8.70
N PHE A 223 7.25 6.93 -9.24
CA PHE A 223 8.18 6.08 -8.48
C PHE A 223 9.27 6.87 -7.75
N GLU A 224 9.40 8.16 -8.02
CA GLU A 224 10.40 9.01 -7.39
C GLU A 224 10.02 9.36 -5.95
N LYS A 225 8.74 9.16 -5.60
CA LYS A 225 8.24 9.25 -4.24
C LYS A 225 8.24 7.86 -3.61
N HIS A 226 8.90 7.72 -2.45
CA HIS A 226 8.88 6.47 -1.71
C HIS A 226 7.44 6.02 -1.43
N SER A 227 7.20 4.73 -1.64
CA SER A 227 5.87 4.14 -1.69
C SER A 227 5.71 3.08 -0.62
N PHE A 228 4.66 3.17 0.19
CA PHE A 228 4.45 2.27 1.33
C PHE A 228 3.27 1.32 1.08
N ILE A 229 3.47 0.00 1.22
CA ILE A 229 2.45 -1.02 0.95
C ILE A 229 2.06 -1.71 2.27
N ILE A 230 0.89 -1.33 2.81
CA ILE A 230 0.35 -1.91 4.05
C ILE A 230 -0.77 -2.89 3.74
N GLY A 231 -0.82 -4.00 4.46
CA GLY A 231 -1.94 -4.94 4.40
C GLY A 231 -1.71 -6.15 5.31
N ALA A 232 -2.78 -6.83 5.70
CA ALA A 232 -2.70 -8.06 6.49
C ALA A 232 -1.98 -9.20 5.75
N SER A 233 -1.51 -10.23 6.46
CA SER A 233 -0.99 -11.44 5.80
C SER A 233 -2.03 -12.05 4.87
N GLY A 234 -1.61 -12.51 3.69
CA GLY A 234 -2.52 -13.03 2.65
C GLY A 234 -3.30 -11.98 1.86
N SER A 235 -3.13 -10.68 2.13
CA SER A 235 -3.85 -9.61 1.41
C SER A 235 -3.37 -9.37 -0.03
N GLY A 236 -2.41 -10.15 -0.54
CA GLY A 236 -1.90 -10.04 -1.91
C GLY A 236 -0.75 -9.05 -2.14
N LYS A 237 -0.05 -8.57 -1.09
CA LYS A 237 1.08 -7.61 -1.22
C LYS A 237 2.19 -8.07 -2.18
N SER A 238 2.66 -9.30 -2.00
CA SER A 238 3.71 -9.91 -2.84
C SER A 238 3.25 -10.05 -4.30
N LYS A 239 1.94 -10.31 -4.51
CA LYS A 239 1.36 -10.35 -5.85
C LYS A 239 1.27 -8.96 -6.49
N LEU A 240 0.96 -7.93 -5.69
CA LEU A 240 0.99 -6.54 -6.14
C LEU A 240 2.41 -6.11 -6.56
N ILE A 241 3.43 -6.44 -5.78
CA ILE A 241 4.83 -6.21 -6.13
C ILE A 241 5.15 -6.88 -7.48
N SER A 242 4.85 -8.17 -7.60
CA SER A 242 5.08 -8.92 -8.84
C SER A 242 4.35 -8.33 -10.04
N LEU A 243 3.11 -7.87 -9.86
CA LEU A 243 2.31 -7.21 -10.90
C LEU A 243 2.94 -5.89 -11.36
N ILE A 244 3.47 -5.08 -10.43
CA ILE A 244 4.16 -3.82 -10.76
C ILE A 244 5.41 -4.11 -11.59
N ILE A 245 6.24 -5.06 -11.16
CA ILE A 245 7.49 -5.40 -11.85
C ILE A 245 7.21 -6.00 -13.24
N ASP A 246 6.24 -6.91 -13.34
CA ASP A 246 5.82 -7.48 -14.62
C ASP A 246 5.38 -6.38 -15.61
N ARG A 247 4.58 -5.41 -15.16
CA ARG A 247 4.14 -4.30 -16.00
C ARG A 247 5.26 -3.33 -16.35
N LEU A 248 6.21 -3.08 -15.44
CA LEU A 248 7.42 -2.33 -15.76
C LEU A 248 8.21 -3.03 -16.87
N SER A 249 8.35 -4.36 -16.80
CA SER A 249 9.10 -5.15 -17.78
C SER A 249 8.48 -5.11 -19.19
N LYS A 250 7.14 -5.01 -19.27
CA LYS A 250 6.38 -4.98 -20.53
C LYS A 250 6.20 -3.57 -21.10
N SER A 251 6.43 -2.54 -20.29
CA SER A 251 6.31 -1.14 -20.70
C SER A 251 7.62 -0.67 -21.29
N GLY A 252 7.77 -0.71 -22.62
CA GLY A 252 9.05 -0.44 -23.29
C GLY A 252 9.76 0.85 -22.85
N GLY A 253 9.02 1.94 -22.65
CA GLY A 253 9.61 3.20 -22.14
C GLY A 253 10.07 3.12 -20.67
N LEU A 254 9.38 2.37 -19.81
CA LEU A 254 9.75 2.21 -18.40
C LEU A 254 10.88 1.19 -18.23
N GLN A 255 10.84 0.08 -18.96
CA GLN A 255 11.86 -0.98 -18.90
C GLN A 255 13.27 -0.46 -19.21
N GLN A 256 13.39 0.51 -20.13
CA GLN A 256 14.68 1.11 -20.49
C GLN A 256 15.16 2.13 -19.47
N ASN A 257 14.25 2.73 -18.69
CA ASN A 257 14.58 3.78 -17.73
C ASN A 257 14.84 3.26 -16.32
N TYR A 258 14.46 2.01 -16.04
CA TYR A 258 14.53 1.42 -14.70
C TYR A 258 15.30 0.09 -14.66
N ARG A 259 16.03 -0.10 -13.55
CA ARG A 259 16.54 -1.40 -13.08
C ARG A 259 15.87 -1.69 -11.75
N VAL A 260 15.32 -2.88 -11.59
CA VAL A 260 14.58 -3.26 -10.39
C VAL A 260 15.44 -4.16 -9.52
N VAL A 261 15.55 -3.83 -8.23
CA VAL A 261 16.23 -4.65 -7.24
C VAL A 261 15.24 -5.04 -6.15
N VAL A 262 15.04 -6.33 -5.94
CA VAL A 262 14.15 -6.88 -4.92
C VAL A 262 14.98 -7.55 -3.84
N ILE A 263 14.72 -7.19 -2.59
CA ILE A 263 15.24 -7.89 -1.42
C ILE A 263 14.07 -8.62 -0.77
N ASP A 264 14.15 -9.95 -0.75
CA ASP A 264 13.12 -10.84 -0.23
C ASP A 264 13.66 -11.66 0.95
N PRO A 265 13.43 -11.22 2.20
CA PRO A 265 13.81 -11.93 3.43
C PRO A 265 13.13 -13.29 3.65
N HIS A 266 12.15 -13.65 2.83
CA HIS A 266 11.37 -14.87 2.98
C HIS A 266 11.52 -15.85 1.80
N ALA A 267 12.28 -15.48 0.76
CA ALA A 267 12.42 -16.29 -0.46
C ALA A 267 11.07 -16.74 -1.05
N SER A 268 10.05 -15.88 -0.95
CA SER A 268 8.66 -16.15 -1.34
C SER A 268 8.30 -15.63 -2.74
N LEU A 269 9.03 -14.62 -3.22
CA LEU A 269 8.82 -13.96 -4.51
C LEU A 269 9.62 -14.60 -5.64
N GLU A 270 10.61 -15.45 -5.33
CA GLU A 270 11.57 -16.00 -6.28
C GLU A 270 10.89 -16.64 -7.50
N HIS A 271 9.93 -17.53 -7.26
CA HIS A 271 9.20 -18.23 -8.32
C HIS A 271 8.34 -17.28 -9.18
N ASP A 272 7.66 -16.31 -8.56
CA ASP A 272 6.81 -15.35 -9.26
C ASP A 272 7.62 -14.39 -10.14
N LEU A 273 8.82 -14.03 -9.69
CA LEU A 273 9.71 -13.08 -10.38
C LEU A 273 10.63 -13.76 -11.40
N ALA A 274 10.94 -15.05 -11.25
CA ALA A 274 11.80 -15.80 -12.18
C ALA A 274 11.27 -15.82 -13.62
N ALA A 275 9.95 -15.69 -13.80
CA ALA A 275 9.31 -15.67 -15.12
C ALA A 275 9.57 -14.37 -15.91
N ILE A 276 10.08 -13.31 -15.27
CA ILE A 276 10.30 -12.02 -15.92
C ILE A 276 11.61 -12.07 -16.74
N PRO A 277 11.62 -11.62 -18.01
CA PRO A 277 12.84 -11.62 -18.82
C PRO A 277 13.97 -10.78 -18.22
N LYS A 278 15.22 -11.20 -18.43
CA LYS A 278 16.44 -10.53 -17.90
C LYS A 278 16.43 -10.42 -16.37
N THR A 279 15.97 -11.47 -15.70
CA THR A 279 16.00 -11.60 -14.24
C THR A 279 17.24 -12.38 -13.80
N LYS A 280 17.94 -11.88 -12.79
CA LYS A 280 18.98 -12.61 -12.06
C LYS A 280 18.54 -12.79 -10.61
N ILE A 281 18.46 -14.04 -10.17
CA ILE A 281 18.23 -14.39 -8.77
C ILE A 281 19.58 -14.70 -8.13
N VAL A 282 19.78 -14.18 -6.92
CA VAL A 282 20.93 -14.43 -6.06
C VAL A 282 20.36 -15.01 -4.75
N SER A 283 20.49 -16.32 -4.57
CA SER A 283 19.86 -17.06 -3.47
C SER A 283 20.79 -17.34 -2.30
N PHE A 284 22.09 -17.02 -2.44
CA PHE A 284 23.11 -17.19 -1.40
C PHE A 284 23.24 -18.65 -0.88
N LYS A 285 22.68 -19.64 -1.60
CA LYS A 285 22.64 -21.07 -1.22
C LYS A 285 23.85 -21.87 -1.72
N GLY A 286 24.59 -21.36 -2.69
CA GLY A 286 25.70 -22.07 -3.34
C GLY A 286 26.92 -21.19 -3.59
N GLU A 287 28.08 -21.83 -3.76
CA GLU A 287 29.36 -21.14 -3.97
C GLU A 287 29.42 -20.32 -5.28
N ASP A 288 28.62 -20.69 -6.28
CA ASP A 288 28.59 -20.07 -7.61
C ASP A 288 27.69 -18.81 -7.68
N GLU A 289 27.01 -18.46 -6.58
CA GLU A 289 26.11 -17.30 -6.51
C GLU A 289 26.66 -16.16 -5.65
N ALA A 290 27.96 -16.18 -5.34
CA ALA A 290 28.61 -15.13 -4.55
C ALA A 290 28.54 -13.77 -5.26
N THR A 291 28.12 -12.74 -4.53
CA THR A 291 28.15 -11.34 -4.98
C THR A 291 29.08 -10.55 -4.08
N GLU A 292 29.98 -9.77 -4.67
CA GLU A 292 30.85 -8.89 -3.90
C GLU A 292 30.06 -7.73 -3.30
N LEU A 293 29.79 -7.83 -1.99
CA LEU A 293 29.06 -6.82 -1.22
C LEU A 293 29.94 -5.65 -0.75
N PHE A 294 31.24 -5.62 -1.05
CA PHE A 294 32.16 -4.57 -0.57
C PHE A 294 33.02 -3.95 -1.68
N GLY A 295 32.64 -4.15 -2.95
CA GLY A 295 33.39 -3.62 -4.10
C GLY A 295 33.56 -2.10 -4.05
N GLY A 296 34.81 -1.65 -4.13
CA GLY A 296 35.20 -0.24 -4.09
C GLY A 296 34.80 0.51 -5.36
N ALA A 297 33.57 1.00 -5.40
CA ALA A 297 33.05 1.76 -6.54
C ALA A 297 33.12 3.25 -6.25
N GLY A 298 34.28 3.90 -6.47
CA GLY A 298 34.42 5.36 -6.66
C GLY A 298 33.83 6.30 -5.58
N THR A 299 33.34 5.77 -4.46
CA THR A 299 32.72 6.50 -3.37
C THR A 299 33.76 7.21 -2.53
N ASP A 300 33.40 8.38 -1.98
CA ASP A 300 34.18 9.03 -0.93
C ASP A 300 34.45 8.03 0.21
N VAL A 301 35.74 7.77 0.47
CA VAL A 301 36.22 6.83 1.49
C VAL A 301 35.63 7.15 2.85
N SER A 302 35.45 8.44 3.18
CA SER A 302 34.88 8.87 4.45
C SER A 302 33.42 8.48 4.57
N ALA A 303 32.62 8.70 3.52
CA ALA A 303 31.20 8.35 3.51
C ALA A 303 30.99 6.83 3.56
N ALA A 304 31.78 6.07 2.78
CA ALA A 304 31.75 4.61 2.81
C ALA A 304 32.12 4.06 4.19
N THR A 305 33.14 4.64 4.83
CA THR A 305 33.58 4.26 6.18
C THR A 305 32.47 4.49 7.22
N GLU A 306 31.85 5.67 7.24
CA GLU A 306 30.80 6.02 8.19
C GLU A 306 29.54 5.16 8.02
N LEU A 307 29.13 4.92 6.77
CA LEU A 307 27.98 4.07 6.48
C LEU A 307 28.26 2.62 6.90
N THR A 308 29.40 2.05 6.52
CA THR A 308 29.77 0.68 6.93
C THR A 308 29.93 0.56 8.44
N GLY A 309 30.52 1.56 9.10
CA GLY A 309 30.60 1.62 10.56
C GLY A 309 29.23 1.64 11.23
N THR A 310 28.26 2.38 10.67
CA THR A 310 26.88 2.44 11.17
C THR A 310 26.15 1.10 11.04
N LEU A 311 26.39 0.34 9.96
CA LEU A 311 25.87 -1.03 9.86
C LEU A 311 26.43 -1.91 10.95
N PHE A 312 27.75 -1.98 11.07
CA PHE A 312 28.41 -2.79 12.11
C PHE A 312 27.92 -2.42 13.51
N LYS A 313 27.70 -1.13 13.79
CA LYS A 313 27.07 -0.66 15.03
C LYS A 313 25.71 -1.30 15.28
N SER A 314 24.83 -1.33 14.27
CA SER A 314 23.53 -2.00 14.40
C SER A 314 23.64 -3.51 14.53
N LEU A 315 24.69 -4.15 13.98
CA LEU A 315 24.89 -5.60 14.05
C LEU A 315 25.44 -6.04 15.40
N LEU A 316 26.34 -5.24 15.97
CA LEU A 316 26.97 -5.47 17.25
C LEU A 316 26.03 -5.15 18.42
N GLY A 317 25.08 -4.23 18.23
CA GLY A 317 24.06 -3.90 19.22
C GLY A 317 24.71 -3.53 20.57
N ASP A 318 24.37 -4.27 21.62
CA ASP A 318 24.88 -4.03 22.98
C ASP A 318 26.39 -4.24 23.13
N GLN A 319 27.04 -4.97 22.20
CA GLN A 319 28.50 -5.15 22.20
C GLN A 319 29.23 -3.91 21.68
N PHE A 320 28.52 -2.97 21.05
CA PHE A 320 29.11 -1.77 20.49
C PHE A 320 29.47 -0.76 21.58
N ASN A 321 30.75 -0.43 21.66
CA ASN A 321 31.30 0.51 22.64
C ASN A 321 32.30 1.48 21.99
N PRO A 322 32.68 2.59 22.66
CA PRO A 322 33.55 3.61 22.06
C PRO A 322 34.93 3.10 21.59
N LYS A 323 35.49 2.08 22.25
CA LYS A 323 36.80 1.51 21.88
C LYS A 323 36.68 0.67 20.61
N LEU A 324 35.65 -0.16 20.54
CA LEU A 324 35.30 -0.89 19.33
C LEU A 324 35.04 0.07 18.18
N GLU A 325 34.21 1.10 18.40
CA GLU A 325 33.85 2.09 17.38
C GLU A 325 35.10 2.73 16.75
N ARG A 326 36.01 3.23 17.59
CA ARG A 326 37.25 3.84 17.12
C ARG A 326 38.11 2.85 16.34
N THR A 327 38.28 1.63 16.85
CA THR A 327 39.08 0.59 16.21
C THR A 327 38.51 0.20 14.85
N LEU A 328 37.22 -0.11 14.81
CA LEU A 328 36.50 -0.49 13.60
C LEU A 328 36.54 0.61 12.55
N ARG A 329 36.24 1.86 12.93
CA ARG A 329 36.24 3.00 12.00
C ARG A 329 37.60 3.17 11.31
N TYR A 330 38.68 3.04 12.07
CA TYR A 330 40.04 3.18 11.51
C TYR A 330 40.46 1.99 10.65
N CYS A 331 40.08 0.76 11.03
CA CYS A 331 40.28 -0.41 10.17
C CYS A 331 39.54 -0.27 8.85
N LEU A 332 38.26 0.13 8.89
CA LEU A 332 37.44 0.34 7.69
C LEU A 332 38.03 1.42 6.79
N TYR A 333 38.43 2.57 7.35
CA TYR A 333 39.03 3.65 6.57
C TYR A 333 40.28 3.20 5.80
N VAL A 334 41.21 2.53 6.49
CA VAL A 334 42.45 2.03 5.88
C VAL A 334 42.16 1.03 4.76
N LEU A 335 41.26 0.07 5.00
CA LEU A 335 40.93 -0.97 4.02
C LEU A 335 40.18 -0.43 2.81
N MET A 336 39.30 0.57 3.01
CA MET A 336 38.61 1.27 1.94
C MET A 336 39.60 2.10 1.09
N THR A 337 40.53 2.83 1.71
CA THR A 337 41.61 3.55 0.99
C THR A 337 42.48 2.60 0.19
N ALA A 338 42.78 1.41 0.73
CA ALA A 338 43.55 0.37 0.05
C ALA A 338 42.78 -0.33 -1.09
N GLN A 339 41.49 -0.02 -1.28
CA GLN A 339 40.57 -0.76 -2.16
C GLN A 339 40.56 -2.28 -1.88
N ALA A 340 40.84 -2.65 -0.63
CA ALA A 340 41.00 -4.04 -0.20
C ALA A 340 39.93 -4.44 0.82
N MET A 341 38.85 -3.67 0.96
CA MET A 341 37.84 -3.93 1.96
C MET A 341 37.02 -5.19 1.62
N SER A 342 37.16 -6.21 2.46
CA SER A 342 36.29 -7.38 2.54
C SER A 342 36.21 -7.84 3.99
N LEU A 343 35.23 -8.69 4.33
CA LEU A 343 35.14 -9.24 5.69
C LEU A 343 36.39 -10.06 6.05
N SER A 344 36.91 -10.84 5.10
CA SER A 344 38.14 -11.62 5.30
C SER A 344 39.34 -10.72 5.57
N ASN A 345 39.49 -9.63 4.79
CA ASN A 345 40.58 -8.69 4.96
C ASN A 345 40.41 -7.86 6.22
N LEU A 346 39.20 -7.55 6.66
CA LEU A 346 38.94 -6.89 7.95
C LEU A 346 39.41 -7.75 9.12
N LYS A 347 39.00 -9.02 9.19
CA LYS A 347 39.48 -9.94 10.24
C LYS A 347 40.99 -10.08 10.18
N ARG A 348 41.54 -10.31 8.99
CA ARG A 348 42.99 -10.46 8.82
C ARG A 348 43.74 -9.20 9.20
N PHE A 349 43.23 -8.02 8.90
CA PHE A 349 43.82 -6.74 9.32
C PHE A 349 43.79 -6.56 10.85
N VAL A 350 42.77 -7.08 11.53
CA VAL A 350 42.66 -7.04 13.00
C VAL A 350 43.58 -8.07 13.68
N ASP A 351 43.78 -9.25 13.11
CA ASP A 351 44.52 -10.36 13.74
C ASP A 351 46.00 -10.45 13.30
N ASP A 352 46.28 -10.29 12.01
CA ASP A 352 47.59 -10.52 11.39
C ASP A 352 48.41 -9.22 11.34
N LEU A 353 49.47 -9.16 12.15
CA LEU A 353 50.37 -8.01 12.24
C LEU A 353 51.11 -7.75 10.92
N GLU A 354 51.56 -8.79 10.23
CA GLU A 354 52.35 -8.67 9.01
C GLU A 354 51.48 -8.13 7.87
N TYR A 355 50.27 -8.68 7.73
CA TYR A 355 49.29 -8.18 6.77
C TYR A 355 48.91 -6.72 7.05
N ARG A 356 48.65 -6.36 8.31
CA ARG A 356 48.33 -4.97 8.70
C ARG A 356 49.44 -4.00 8.30
N ASN A 357 50.69 -4.34 8.63
CA ASN A 357 51.84 -3.49 8.30
C ASN A 357 52.01 -3.33 6.78
N LYS A 358 51.78 -4.41 6.01
CA LYS A 358 51.80 -4.36 4.55
C LYS A 358 50.76 -3.37 3.99
N VAL A 359 49.51 -3.45 4.46
CA VAL A 359 48.43 -2.54 4.01
C VAL A 359 48.71 -1.11 4.44
N LEU A 360 49.12 -0.87 5.69
CA LEU A 360 49.45 0.48 6.19
C LEU A 360 50.58 1.13 5.41
N ASN A 361 51.63 0.38 5.06
CA ASN A 361 52.71 0.89 4.23
C ASN A 361 52.25 1.25 2.82
N HIS A 362 51.29 0.50 2.26
CA HIS A 362 50.73 0.76 0.94
C HIS A 362 49.91 2.06 0.88
N VAL A 363 49.15 2.37 1.95
CA VAL A 363 48.25 3.54 1.99
C VAL A 363 48.79 4.74 2.76
N LYS A 364 50.05 4.70 3.21
CA LYS A 364 50.64 5.67 4.13
C LYS A 364 50.47 7.13 3.71
N GLU A 365 50.55 7.43 2.43
CA GLU A 365 50.42 8.80 1.89
C GLU A 365 48.97 9.25 1.68
N HIS A 366 48.01 8.32 1.77
CA HIS A 366 46.59 8.53 1.46
C HIS A 366 45.68 8.45 2.70
N VAL A 367 46.28 8.23 3.88
CA VAL A 367 45.56 8.09 5.15
C VAL A 367 46.04 9.17 6.12
N PRO A 368 45.12 9.84 6.86
CA PRO A 368 45.50 10.83 7.87
C PRO A 368 46.48 10.33 8.94
N ASP A 369 47.42 11.20 9.35
CA ASP A 369 48.48 10.87 10.32
C ASP A 369 47.96 10.36 11.67
N ASN A 370 46.78 10.81 12.10
CA ASN A 370 46.17 10.35 13.35
C ASN A 370 45.75 8.87 13.30
N ILE A 371 45.39 8.34 12.12
CA ILE A 371 45.06 6.93 11.93
C ILE A 371 46.35 6.10 11.90
N ILE A 372 47.39 6.58 11.21
CA ILE A 372 48.71 5.93 11.20
C ILE A 372 49.29 5.87 12.62
N GLY A 373 49.22 6.99 13.36
CA GLY A 373 49.66 7.07 14.76
C GLY A 373 48.89 6.12 15.68
N PHE A 374 47.58 5.94 15.47
CA PHE A 374 46.80 4.96 16.21
C PHE A 374 47.32 3.53 16.01
N PHE A 375 47.60 3.11 14.77
CA PHE A 375 48.13 1.76 14.53
C PHE A 375 49.57 1.56 15.00
N GLY A 376 50.36 2.64 15.05
CA GLY A 376 51.73 2.63 15.58
C GLY A 376 51.83 2.62 17.11
N GLY A 377 50.78 3.01 17.83
CA GLY A 377 50.77 3.11 19.30
C GLY A 377 49.51 2.51 19.93
N ASP A 378 48.42 3.29 19.93
CA ASP A 378 47.15 3.00 20.61
C ASP A 378 46.56 1.61 20.30
N PHE A 379 46.72 1.11 19.08
CA PHE A 379 46.20 -0.21 18.69
C PHE A 379 46.84 -1.34 19.52
N ASN A 380 48.09 -1.19 19.95
CA ASN A 380 48.71 -2.19 20.81
C ASN A 380 48.07 -2.23 22.20
N GLU A 381 47.61 -1.09 22.74
CA GLU A 381 46.81 -1.06 23.97
C GLU A 381 45.45 -1.73 23.74
N MET A 382 44.78 -1.46 22.62
CA MET A 382 43.52 -2.13 22.26
C MET A 382 43.69 -3.65 22.19
N ARG A 383 44.78 -4.14 21.59
CA ARG A 383 45.07 -5.57 21.46
C ARG A 383 45.45 -6.24 22.78
N THR A 384 46.09 -5.54 23.71
CA THR A 384 46.62 -6.13 24.95
C THR A 384 45.65 -6.00 26.13
N LYS A 385 45.06 -4.83 26.30
CA LYS A 385 44.24 -4.49 27.49
C LYS A 385 42.75 -4.58 27.21
N TYR A 386 42.32 -4.28 25.99
CA TYR A 386 40.91 -4.18 25.61
C TYR A 386 40.51 -5.18 24.51
N TYR A 387 41.24 -6.28 24.39
CA TYR A 387 41.04 -7.28 23.33
C TYR A 387 39.57 -7.74 23.25
N ASN A 388 39.00 -8.13 24.39
CA ASN A 388 37.63 -8.62 24.50
C ASN A 388 36.57 -7.55 24.23
N GLU A 389 36.89 -6.27 24.46
CA GLU A 389 35.95 -5.16 24.27
C GLU A 389 36.01 -4.58 22.85
N ALA A 390 37.19 -4.55 22.22
CA ALA A 390 37.42 -3.81 20.98
C ALA A 390 37.62 -4.71 19.75
N LEU A 391 38.29 -5.87 19.88
CA LEU A 391 38.67 -6.72 18.75
C LEU A 391 37.77 -7.95 18.63
N VAL A 392 37.54 -8.67 19.73
CA VAL A 392 36.73 -9.91 19.74
C VAL A 392 35.35 -9.75 19.10
N PRO A 393 34.59 -8.66 19.35
CA PRO A 393 33.26 -8.55 18.74
C PRO A 393 33.33 -8.35 17.21
N ILE A 394 34.38 -7.68 16.70
CA ILE A 394 34.61 -7.53 15.25
C ILE A 394 34.90 -8.90 14.62
N ILE A 395 35.84 -9.65 15.22
CA ILE A 395 36.25 -10.98 14.74
C ILE A 395 35.06 -11.95 14.77
N THR A 396 34.34 -11.99 15.90
CA THR A 396 33.16 -12.86 16.09
C THR A 396 32.07 -12.55 15.07
N LEU A 397 31.79 -11.27 14.81
CA LEU A 397 30.80 -10.88 13.80
C LEU A 397 31.26 -11.31 12.40
N VAL A 398 32.53 -11.12 12.06
CA VAL A 398 33.08 -11.57 10.78
C VAL A 398 32.97 -13.08 10.64
N ASP A 399 33.30 -13.84 11.68
CA ASP A 399 33.21 -15.31 11.68
C ASP A 399 31.77 -15.79 11.51
N GLU A 400 30.83 -15.19 12.23
CA GLU A 400 29.39 -15.45 12.08
C GLU A 400 28.92 -15.19 10.63
N MET A 401 29.45 -14.15 9.99
CA MET A 401 29.13 -13.83 8.59
C MET A 401 29.80 -14.78 7.60
N GLN A 402 31.04 -15.22 7.85
CA GLN A 402 31.77 -16.16 6.99
C GLN A 402 31.20 -17.57 7.03
N MET A 403 30.44 -17.93 8.07
CA MET A 403 29.65 -19.18 8.09
C MET A 403 28.59 -19.24 6.97
N GLN A 404 28.34 -18.14 6.24
CA GLN A 404 27.55 -18.13 5.02
C GLN A 404 28.47 -18.14 3.79
N PRO A 405 28.52 -19.26 3.02
CA PRO A 405 29.45 -19.46 1.91
C PRO A 405 29.43 -18.33 0.86
N SER A 406 28.26 -17.74 0.66
CA SER A 406 27.99 -16.73 -0.36
C SER A 406 28.50 -15.32 -0.02
N LEU A 407 28.87 -15.05 1.23
CA LEU A 407 29.45 -13.77 1.67
C LEU A 407 30.99 -13.83 1.76
N ALA A 408 31.56 -15.03 1.71
CA ALA A 408 32.96 -15.30 2.03
C ALA A 408 33.92 -15.17 0.82
N LYS A 409 33.43 -15.31 -0.43
CA LYS A 409 34.24 -15.10 -1.64
C LYS A 409 34.18 -13.63 -2.11
N THR A 410 35.31 -12.93 -1.95
CA THR A 410 35.72 -11.74 -2.72
C THR A 410 36.95 -12.15 -3.52
N GLY A 411 36.78 -12.32 -4.81
CA GLY A 411 37.82 -12.74 -5.75
C GLY A 411 37.41 -12.30 -7.14
N ASP A 412 38.39 -12.11 -8.03
CA ASP A 412 38.28 -11.51 -9.38
C ASP A 412 37.11 -12.02 -10.28
N GLU A 413 36.48 -13.15 -9.94
CA GLU A 413 35.38 -13.77 -10.67
C GLU A 413 33.96 -13.38 -10.17
N GLY A 414 33.85 -12.69 -9.03
CA GLY A 414 32.56 -12.20 -8.52
C GLY A 414 32.01 -11.03 -9.34
N ALA A 415 30.76 -11.10 -9.79
CA ALA A 415 30.12 -9.95 -10.40
C ALA A 415 29.92 -8.85 -9.34
N SER A 416 30.55 -7.69 -9.54
CA SER A 416 30.29 -6.53 -8.68
C SER A 416 28.81 -6.19 -8.69
N LEU A 417 28.27 -5.79 -7.53
CA LEU A 417 26.84 -5.47 -7.38
C LEU A 417 26.37 -4.45 -8.43
N SER A 418 27.21 -3.47 -8.78
CA SER A 418 26.96 -2.51 -9.88
C SER A 418 26.77 -3.21 -11.23
N LYS A 419 27.69 -4.10 -11.63
CA LYS A 419 27.58 -4.86 -12.89
C LYS A 419 26.32 -5.73 -12.91
N LEU A 420 26.01 -6.37 -11.79
CA LEU A 420 24.86 -7.25 -11.67
C LEU A 420 23.55 -6.48 -11.90
N VAL A 421 23.39 -5.31 -11.27
CA VAL A 421 22.20 -4.45 -11.45
C VAL A 421 22.16 -3.81 -12.84
N ASN A 422 23.28 -3.34 -13.37
CA ASN A 422 23.33 -2.71 -14.70
C ASN A 422 23.01 -3.69 -15.84
N ASN A 423 23.40 -4.96 -15.71
CA ASN A 423 23.23 -5.96 -16.78
C ASN A 423 21.85 -6.64 -16.78
N ASN A 424 21.08 -6.53 -15.70
CA ASN A 424 19.80 -7.22 -15.55
C ASN A 424 18.67 -6.21 -15.36
N PHE A 425 17.51 -6.46 -15.98
CA PHE A 425 16.33 -5.63 -15.72
C PHE A 425 15.86 -5.81 -14.26
N LEU A 426 15.87 -7.06 -13.79
CA LEU A 426 15.43 -7.43 -12.45
C LEU A 426 16.53 -8.22 -11.74
N THR A 427 16.90 -7.78 -10.54
CA THR A 427 17.79 -8.48 -9.62
C THR A 427 17.02 -8.84 -8.37
N VAL A 428 17.02 -10.11 -7.98
CA VAL A 428 16.32 -10.58 -6.77
C VAL A 428 17.33 -11.20 -5.80
N PHE A 429 17.46 -10.60 -4.63
CA PHE A 429 18.20 -11.14 -3.50
C PHE A 429 17.24 -11.94 -2.62
N SER A 430 17.26 -13.26 -2.81
CA SER A 430 16.41 -14.23 -2.11
C SER A 430 17.13 -14.67 -0.83
N LEU A 431 16.74 -14.11 0.30
CA LEU A 431 17.35 -14.40 1.60
C LEU A 431 16.42 -15.35 2.34
N ASN A 432 16.84 -16.59 2.57
CA ASN A 432 16.01 -17.56 3.27
C ASN A 432 16.24 -17.47 4.79
N LYS A 433 15.35 -16.78 5.50
CA LYS A 433 15.39 -16.65 6.97
C LYS A 433 15.48 -18.00 7.71
N VAL A 434 14.86 -19.06 7.20
CA VAL A 434 14.84 -20.38 7.84
C VAL A 434 16.22 -21.05 7.79
N SER A 435 16.92 -20.94 6.66
CA SER A 435 18.23 -21.57 6.48
C SER A 435 19.40 -20.69 6.95
N MET A 436 19.31 -19.38 6.76
CA MET A 436 20.40 -18.43 7.06
C MET A 436 20.37 -17.93 8.50
N GLY A 437 19.20 -17.95 9.16
CA GLY A 437 19.00 -17.35 10.48
C GLY A 437 18.67 -15.86 10.42
N GLU A 438 17.94 -15.38 11.42
CA GLU A 438 17.39 -14.02 11.45
C GLU A 438 18.45 -12.92 11.43
N LYS A 439 19.48 -13.06 12.28
CA LYS A 439 20.55 -12.07 12.41
C LYS A 439 21.32 -11.93 11.11
N VAL A 440 21.66 -13.04 10.46
CA VAL A 440 22.34 -13.08 9.16
C VAL A 440 21.50 -12.41 8.06
N VAL A 441 20.21 -12.77 7.93
CA VAL A 441 19.35 -12.15 6.91
C VAL A 441 19.26 -10.64 7.10
N LYS A 442 19.09 -10.17 8.35
CA LYS A 442 19.06 -8.75 8.67
C LYS A 442 20.37 -8.07 8.27
N THR A 443 21.50 -8.72 8.52
CA THR A 443 22.83 -8.23 8.13
C THR A 443 22.99 -8.10 6.62
N VAL A 444 22.73 -9.18 5.89
CA VAL A 444 22.92 -9.23 4.43
C VAL A 444 22.00 -8.24 3.74
N ALA A 445 20.73 -8.19 4.14
CA ALA A 445 19.77 -7.23 3.61
C ALA A 445 20.20 -5.78 3.91
N GLY A 446 20.67 -5.49 5.12
CA GLY A 446 21.18 -4.17 5.49
C GLY A 446 22.40 -3.76 4.66
N LEU A 447 23.35 -4.67 4.45
CA LEU A 447 24.53 -4.45 3.61
C LEU A 447 24.15 -4.22 2.15
N LEU A 448 23.24 -5.02 1.59
CA LEU A 448 22.74 -4.85 0.22
C LEU A 448 22.11 -3.47 0.03
N ILE A 449 21.21 -3.07 0.92
CA ILE A 449 20.54 -1.75 0.84
C ILE A 449 21.56 -0.62 0.89
N GLN A 450 22.52 -0.70 1.82
CA GLN A 450 23.57 0.31 1.91
C GLN A 450 24.42 0.34 0.65
N GLN A 451 24.85 -0.80 0.13
CA GLN A 451 25.73 -0.81 -1.04
C GLN A 451 25.03 -0.29 -2.27
N ILE A 452 23.75 -0.63 -2.46
CA ILE A 452 22.94 -0.03 -3.52
C ILE A 452 22.87 1.50 -3.33
N PHE A 453 22.73 1.98 -2.09
CA PHE A 453 22.72 3.42 -1.80
C PHE A 453 24.07 4.10 -2.09
N LEU A 454 25.19 3.49 -1.70
CA LEU A 454 26.54 3.99 -1.96
C LEU A 454 26.84 4.03 -3.46
N LEU A 455 26.50 2.95 -4.18
CA LEU A 455 26.63 2.86 -5.63
C LEU A 455 25.77 3.91 -6.35
N ALA A 456 24.56 4.15 -5.84
CA ALA A 456 23.71 5.23 -6.32
C ALA A 456 24.38 6.60 -6.09
N GLN A 457 24.86 6.89 -4.88
CA GLN A 457 25.55 8.15 -4.58
C GLN A 457 26.80 8.39 -5.47
N ALA A 458 27.54 7.33 -5.78
CA ALA A 458 28.69 7.36 -6.69
C ALA A 458 28.32 7.35 -8.18
N ARG A 459 27.02 7.33 -8.53
CA ARG A 459 26.51 7.27 -9.91
C ARG A 459 27.03 6.05 -10.68
N ALA A 460 27.11 4.92 -10.01
CA ALA A 460 27.57 3.67 -10.59
C ALA A 460 26.49 2.94 -11.43
N PHE A 461 25.27 3.49 -11.49
CA PHE A 461 24.15 2.96 -12.28
C PHE A 461 23.83 3.86 -13.48
N ASN A 462 23.55 3.25 -14.62
CA ASN A 462 23.21 4.00 -15.85
C ASN A 462 21.74 4.43 -15.86
N GLU A 463 20.85 3.62 -15.30
CA GLU A 463 19.41 3.84 -15.23
C GLU A 463 18.91 4.00 -13.79
N LYS A 464 17.65 4.42 -13.62
CA LYS A 464 17.06 4.60 -12.29
C LYS A 464 16.90 3.25 -11.58
N VAL A 465 17.44 3.13 -10.38
CA VAL A 465 17.29 1.91 -9.57
C VAL A 465 16.05 1.95 -8.70
N LEU A 466 15.09 1.08 -9.00
CA LEU A 466 13.90 0.82 -8.19
C LEU A 466 14.20 -0.28 -7.16
N LEU A 467 14.55 0.11 -5.95
CA LEU A 467 14.67 -0.81 -4.82
C LEU A 467 13.28 -1.24 -4.33
N ILE A 468 13.10 -2.52 -3.99
CA ILE A 468 11.86 -3.07 -3.42
C ILE A 468 12.27 -4.02 -2.29
N ILE A 469 11.62 -3.88 -1.14
CA ILE A 469 11.87 -4.69 0.04
C ILE A 469 10.54 -5.35 0.38
N ASP A 470 10.40 -6.68 0.35
CA ASP A 470 9.08 -7.30 0.65
C ASP A 470 8.71 -7.10 2.12
N GLU A 471 9.61 -7.44 3.05
CA GLU A 471 9.35 -7.42 4.49
C GLU A 471 10.35 -6.52 5.23
N VAL A 472 10.11 -5.21 5.21
CA VAL A 472 10.98 -4.23 5.87
C VAL A 472 11.12 -4.47 7.39
N SER A 473 10.11 -5.06 8.04
CA SER A 473 10.11 -5.31 9.48
C SER A 473 11.27 -6.24 9.89
N VAL A 474 11.68 -7.14 8.98
CA VAL A 474 12.82 -8.05 9.16
C VAL A 474 14.16 -7.34 8.95
N VAL A 475 14.19 -6.31 8.10
CA VAL A 475 15.40 -5.60 7.68
C VAL A 475 15.61 -4.29 8.44
N GLN A 476 14.66 -3.88 9.28
CA GLN A 476 14.67 -2.57 9.93
C GLN A 476 15.93 -2.36 10.80
N ASN A 477 16.67 -1.31 10.46
CA ASN A 477 17.83 -0.80 11.17
C ASN A 477 17.72 0.74 11.22
N PRO A 478 18.12 1.42 12.32
CA PRO A 478 18.27 2.87 12.37
C PRO A 478 18.92 3.51 11.13
N ALA A 479 19.92 2.85 10.53
CA ALA A 479 20.59 3.30 9.30
C ALA A 479 19.63 3.47 8.11
N LEU A 480 18.61 2.61 7.98
CA LEU A 480 17.63 2.65 6.89
C LEU A 480 16.85 3.98 6.89
N ALA A 481 16.50 4.49 8.07
CA ALA A 481 15.77 5.75 8.18
C ALA A 481 16.62 6.93 7.67
N SER A 482 17.91 6.96 8.02
CA SER A 482 18.85 7.97 7.53
C SER A 482 19.08 7.85 6.02
N ILE A 483 19.25 6.62 5.50
CA ILE A 483 19.41 6.35 4.07
C ILE A 483 18.20 6.88 3.28
N LEU A 484 16.97 6.57 3.72
CA LEU A 484 15.75 7.05 3.07
C LEU A 484 15.59 8.58 3.17
N ALA A 485 16.02 9.19 4.28
CA ALA A 485 15.96 10.64 4.46
C ALA A 485 16.97 11.38 3.57
N GLU A 486 18.18 10.82 3.40
CA GLU A 486 19.23 11.39 2.57
C GLU A 486 18.99 11.17 1.07
N ALA A 487 18.43 10.02 0.69
CA ALA A 487 18.02 9.75 -0.69
C ALA A 487 17.09 10.86 -1.26
N ARG A 488 16.33 11.55 -0.41
CA ARG A 488 15.49 12.69 -0.80
C ARG A 488 16.25 14.00 -1.09
N LYS A 489 17.42 14.23 -0.47
CA LYS A 489 18.14 15.52 -0.49
C LYS A 489 18.94 15.78 -1.77
N TYR A 490 19.27 14.75 -2.55
CA TYR A 490 20.08 14.87 -3.77
C TYR A 490 19.29 15.39 -5.00
N ASN A 491 18.41 16.37 -4.79
CA ASN A 491 17.53 16.95 -5.80
C ASN A 491 17.67 18.48 -5.80
N PRO A 492 18.59 19.03 -6.63
CA PRO A 492 18.12 20.03 -7.59
C PRO A 492 18.88 19.99 -8.93
N GLY A 493 18.14 19.93 -10.04
CA GLY A 493 18.53 20.60 -11.29
C GLY A 493 19.73 20.04 -12.07
N ALA A 494 19.63 18.80 -12.53
CA ALA A 494 20.19 18.26 -13.78
C ALA A 494 19.94 16.75 -13.71
N THR A 495 19.50 16.13 -14.79
CA THR A 495 19.22 14.70 -14.95
C THR A 495 20.12 13.78 -14.07
N PHE A 496 19.60 13.30 -12.92
CA PHE A 496 20.28 12.37 -12.00
C PHE A 496 19.46 11.08 -11.83
N PRO A 497 20.05 9.89 -12.06
CA PRO A 497 19.33 8.61 -12.10
C PRO A 497 19.46 7.82 -10.78
N ASP A 498 19.00 8.33 -9.63
CA ASP A 498 19.02 7.54 -8.39
C ASP A 498 17.79 7.80 -7.53
N ARG A 499 16.82 6.87 -7.52
CA ARG A 499 15.61 6.99 -6.69
C ARG A 499 15.11 5.65 -6.19
N GLN A 500 15.47 5.33 -4.94
CA GLN A 500 15.04 4.14 -4.22
C GLN A 500 13.53 4.15 -3.98
N VAL A 501 12.90 2.99 -4.18
CA VAL A 501 11.60 2.68 -3.60
C VAL A 501 11.82 1.83 -2.35
N GLY A 502 10.98 2.02 -1.35
CA GLY A 502 10.98 1.22 -0.14
C GLY A 502 9.55 0.82 0.08
N ALA A 503 9.13 -0.34 -0.45
CA ALA A 503 7.87 -0.97 -0.07
C ALA A 503 7.99 -1.39 1.39
N VAL A 504 7.64 -0.49 2.31
CA VAL A 504 7.67 -0.82 3.73
C VAL A 504 6.45 -1.75 3.96
N LYS A 505 6.62 -2.87 4.67
CA LYS A 505 5.56 -3.83 5.06
C LYS A 505 5.61 -3.99 6.57
N PRO A 506 4.72 -3.36 7.35
CA PRO A 506 4.53 -3.72 8.74
C PRO A 506 3.52 -4.87 8.80
N ARG A 507 3.69 -5.73 9.81
CA ARG A 507 2.65 -6.69 10.19
C ARG A 507 1.42 -5.98 10.75
#